data_AF-A0A3L7RU05-F1
#
_entry.id   AF-A0A3L7RU05-F1
#
_cell.length_a   1.000
_cell.length_b   1.000
_cell.length_c   1.000
_cell.angle_alpha   90.00
_cell.angle_beta   90.00
_cell.angle_gamma   90.00
#
_symmetry.space_group_name_H-M   'P 1'
#
loop_
_entity.id
_entity.type
_entity.pdbx_description
1 polymer ?
#
loop_
_entity_poly.entity_id
_entity_poly.type
_entity_poly.pdbx_seq_one_letter_code
_entity_poly.pdbx_strand_id
1 'polypeptide(L)' 'MTPQIHTLERLRNSFSKAKIAYDERCVRDGYYMLEAAVPGQRWEIEVDLEGNIEFEVFRSSGEIFDEKALADAMAKFTDS' A
#
# COMPACT_ATOMS: atom_id res chain seq x y z
N MET A 1 -18.93 10.94 -13.85
CA MET A 1 -18.02 10.10 -13.05
C MET A 1 -16.86 10.98 -12.62
N THR A 2 -16.47 10.99 -11.35
CA THR A 2 -15.39 11.86 -10.87
C THR A 2 -14.01 11.35 -11.34
N PRO A 3 -12.99 12.21 -11.47
CA PRO A 3 -11.63 11.80 -11.83
C PRO A 3 -11.09 10.66 -10.96
N GLN A 4 -11.30 10.76 -9.64
CA GLN A 4 -10.95 9.71 -8.67
C GLN A 4 -11.53 8.34 -9.04
N ILE A 5 -12.83 8.26 -9.33
CA ILE A 5 -13.49 6.98 -9.68
C ILE A 5 -12.90 6.41 -10.95
N HIS A 6 -12.63 7.23 -11.97
CA HIS A 6 -12.01 6.77 -13.21
C HIS A 6 -10.58 6.22 -12.98
N THR A 7 -9.78 6.89 -12.16
CA THR A 7 -8.44 6.41 -11.77
C THR A 7 -8.53 5.10 -11.00
N LEU A 8 -9.42 4.99 -10.01
CA LEU A 8 -9.64 3.75 -9.26
C LEU A 8 -10.06 2.60 -10.18
N GLU A 9 -11.04 2.80 -11.08
CA GLU A 9 -11.45 1.76 -12.04
C GLU A 9 -10.29 1.29 -12.94
N ARG A 10 -9.44 2.20 -13.40
CA ARG A 10 -8.25 1.84 -14.18
C ARG A 10 -7.26 1.00 -13.37
N LEU A 11 -7.03 1.34 -12.11
CA LEU A 11 -6.15 0.59 -11.21
C LEU A 11 -6.71 -0.80 -10.93
N ARG A 12 -7.99 -0.91 -10.54
CA ARG A 12 -8.69 -2.18 -10.30
C ARG A 12 -8.60 -3.12 -11.50
N ASN A 13 -8.82 -2.59 -12.71
CA ASN A 13 -8.70 -3.35 -13.95
C ASN A 13 -7.26 -3.82 -14.20
N SER A 14 -6.28 -2.98 -13.94
CA SER A 14 -4.86 -3.31 -14.10
C SER A 14 -4.42 -4.40 -13.11
N PHE A 15 -4.84 -4.28 -11.85
CA PHE A 15 -4.55 -5.24 -10.79
C PHE A 15 -5.21 -6.60 -11.05
N SER A 16 -6.47 -6.60 -11.50
CA SER A 16 -7.16 -7.82 -11.92
C SER A 16 -6.44 -8.54 -13.07
N LYS A 17 -6.04 -7.81 -14.12
CA LYS A 17 -5.27 -8.38 -15.25
C LYS A 17 -3.92 -8.95 -14.81
N ALA A 18 -3.24 -8.28 -13.89
CA ALA A 18 -1.97 -8.73 -13.32
C ALA A 18 -2.10 -9.80 -12.23
N LYS A 19 -3.34 -10.15 -11.82
CA LYS A 19 -3.64 -11.05 -10.69
C LYS A 19 -2.99 -10.59 -9.38
N ILE A 20 -2.92 -9.28 -9.16
CA ILE A 20 -2.43 -8.67 -7.92
C ILE A 20 -3.63 -8.53 -6.98
N ALA A 21 -3.55 -9.17 -5.82
CA ALA A 21 -4.50 -8.97 -4.73
C ALA A 21 -4.18 -7.66 -3.99
N TYR A 22 -5.22 -6.96 -3.57
CA TYR A 22 -5.11 -5.68 -2.88
C TYR A 22 -6.33 -5.47 -1.98
N ASP A 23 -6.13 -4.69 -0.93
CA ASP A 23 -7.20 -4.12 -0.13
C ASP A 23 -7.42 -2.67 -0.54
N GLU A 24 -8.67 -2.25 -0.68
CA GLU A 24 -9.05 -0.88 -1.01
C GLU A 24 -9.91 -0.28 0.11
N ARG A 25 -9.56 0.91 0.58
CA ARG A 25 -10.28 1.60 1.67
C ARG A 25 -10.20 3.12 1.53
N CYS A 26 -11.22 3.83 2.03
CA CYS A 26 -11.15 5.27 2.25
C CYS A 26 -10.31 5.54 3.51
N VAL A 27 -9.20 6.27 3.39
CA VAL A 27 -8.27 6.51 4.51
C VAL A 27 -8.47 7.87 5.18
N ARG A 28 -8.99 8.85 4.45
CA ARG A 28 -9.42 10.16 4.92
C ARG A 28 -10.38 10.78 3.89
N ASP A 29 -11.06 11.85 4.26
CA ASP A 29 -12.01 12.53 3.36
C ASP A 29 -11.35 12.86 2.01
N GLY A 30 -11.91 12.30 0.95
CA GLY A 30 -11.44 12.51 -0.42
C GLY A 30 -10.25 11.67 -0.87
N TYR A 31 -9.74 10.73 -0.06
CA TYR A 31 -8.61 9.88 -0.40
C TYR A 31 -8.94 8.39 -0.26
N TYR A 32 -8.71 7.64 -1.33
CA TYR A 32 -8.75 6.18 -1.35
C TYR A 32 -7.34 5.60 -1.38
N MET A 33 -7.07 4.61 -0.55
CA MET A 33 -5.84 3.84 -0.55
C MET A 33 -6.08 2.46 -1.16
N LEU A 34 -5.19 2.04 -2.05
CA LEU A 34 -5.01 0.64 -2.44
C LEU A 34 -3.70 0.13 -1.85
N GLU A 35 -3.79 -0.93 -1.06
CA GLU A 35 -2.64 -1.60 -0.48
C GLU A 35 -2.49 -2.98 -1.10
N ALA A 36 -1.39 -3.22 -1.81
CA ALA A 36 -1.14 -4.48 -2.51
C ALA A 36 0.11 -5.19 -1.98
N ALA A 37 -0.02 -6.49 -1.71
CA ALA A 37 1.10 -7.36 -1.41
C ALA A 37 1.59 -8.02 -2.71
N VAL A 38 2.82 -7.72 -3.11
CA VAL A 38 3.49 -8.34 -4.27
C VAL A 38 4.77 -9.05 -3.80
N PRO A 39 5.34 -9.99 -4.57
CA PRO A 39 6.55 -10.69 -4.14
C PRO A 39 7.70 -9.73 -3.78
N GLY A 40 8.11 -9.77 -2.51
CA GLY A 40 9.18 -8.94 -1.97
C GLY A 40 8.84 -7.45 -1.80
N GLN A 41 7.61 -7.02 -2.04
CA GLN A 41 7.20 -5.62 -1.88
C GLN A 41 5.78 -5.47 -1.33
N ARG A 42 5.54 -4.32 -0.71
CA ARG A 42 4.19 -3.85 -0.38
C ARG A 42 4.02 -2.48 -1.03
N TRP A 43 2.92 -2.30 -1.72
CA TRP A 43 2.59 -1.09 -2.46
C TRP A 43 1.49 -0.34 -1.73
N GLU A 44 1.68 0.95 -1.49
CA GLU A 44 0.65 1.87 -1.02
C GLU A 44 0.37 2.88 -2.12
N ILE A 45 -0.88 2.98 -2.54
CA ILE A 45 -1.33 3.86 -3.62
C ILE A 45 -2.50 4.70 -3.11
N GLU A 46 -2.27 5.99 -2.89
CA GLU A 46 -3.36 6.93 -2.58
C GLU A 46 -3.87 7.59 -3.86
N VAL A 47 -5.19 7.73 -3.96
CA VAL A 47 -5.88 8.46 -5.03
C VAL A 47 -6.75 9.55 -4.44
N ASP A 48 -6.45 10.81 -4.76
CA ASP A 48 -7.23 11.96 -4.31
C ASP A 48 -8.49 12.20 -5.16
N LEU A 49 -9.27 13.24 -4.82
CA LEU A 49 -10.51 13.60 -5.53
C LEU A 49 -10.30 14.00 -7.00
N GLU A 50 -9.13 14.55 -7.31
CA GLU A 50 -8.73 14.96 -8.67
C GLU A 50 -8.15 13.78 -9.47
N GLY A 51 -7.99 12.62 -8.83
CA GLY A 51 -7.47 11.40 -9.44
C GLY A 51 -5.96 11.35 -9.53
N ASN A 52 -5.25 12.23 -8.81
CA ASN A 52 -3.80 12.17 -8.67
C ASN A 52 -3.41 10.93 -7.87
N ILE A 53 -2.27 10.34 -8.21
CA ILE A 53 -1.74 9.14 -7.56
C ILE A 53 -0.48 9.50 -6.77
N GLU A 54 -0.48 9.17 -5.49
CA GLU A 54 0.74 9.03 -4.69
C GLU A 54 1.05 7.53 -4.57
N PHE A 55 2.28 7.13 -4.88
CA PHE A 55 2.68 5.72 -4.91
C PHE A 55 3.97 5.50 -4.12
N GLU A 56 3.86 4.73 -3.05
CA GLU A 56 4.99 4.30 -2.22
C GLU A 56 5.23 2.79 -2.35
N VAL A 57 6.51 2.41 -2.41
CA VAL A 57 6.94 1.01 -2.54
C VAL A 57 7.84 0.65 -1.37
N PHE A 58 7.32 -0.19 -0.48
CA PHE A 58 8.08 -0.81 0.59
C PHE A 58 8.73 -2.08 0.04
N ARG A 59 10.05 -2.19 0.13
CA ARG A 59 10.81 -3.36 -0.35
C ARG A 59 11.30 -4.17 0.83
N SER A 60 11.05 -5.48 0.80
CA SER A 60 11.65 -6.41 1.76
C SER A 60 13.16 -6.52 1.51
N SER A 61 13.96 -6.60 2.58
CA SER A 61 15.37 -6.98 2.48
C SER A 61 15.55 -8.48 2.17
N GLY A 62 14.48 -9.28 2.26
CA GLY A 62 14.52 -10.74 2.16
C GLY A 62 15.05 -11.43 3.42
N GLU A 63 15.47 -10.67 4.42
CA GLU A 63 15.98 -11.21 5.68
C GLU A 63 14.82 -11.65 6.58
N ILE A 64 14.98 -12.82 7.19
CA ILE A 64 14.05 -13.39 8.15
C ILE A 64 14.71 -13.30 9.52
N PHE A 65 14.04 -12.62 10.44
CA PHE A 65 14.54 -12.32 11.77
C PHE A 65 13.91 -13.25 12.82
N ASP A 66 14.61 -13.44 13.95
CA ASP A 66 14.15 -14.22 15.08
C ASP A 66 13.40 -13.38 16.13
N GLU A 67 12.95 -14.03 17.20
CA GLU A 67 12.23 -13.38 18.30
C GLU A 67 13.06 -12.29 19.01
N LYS A 68 14.38 -12.48 19.12
CA LYS A 68 15.26 -11.49 19.73
C LYS A 68 15.26 -10.20 18.90
N ALA A 69 15.40 -10.33 17.59
CA ALA A 69 15.36 -9.18 16.68
C ALA A 69 14.01 -8.46 16.72
N LEU A 70 12.89 -9.18 16.92
CA LEU A 70 11.58 -8.56 17.16
C LEU A 70 11.56 -7.74 18.46
N ALA A 71 12.05 -8.30 19.57
CA ALA A 71 12.14 -7.58 20.85
C ALA A 71 13.03 -6.32 20.75
N ASP A 72 14.18 -6.44 20.08
CA ASP A 72 15.10 -5.33 19.82
C ASP A 72 14.42 -4.22 18.98
N ALA A 73 13.61 -4.60 17.98
CA ALA A 73 12.86 -3.65 17.14
C ALA A 73 11.77 -2.91 17.93
N MET A 74 11.03 -3.63 18.80
CA MET A 74 10.00 -3.03 19.65
C MET A 74 10.58 -2.02 20.63
N ALA A 75 11.70 -2.35 21.28
CA ALA A 75 12.36 -1.44 22.22
C ALA A 75 12.81 -0.13 21.54
N LYS A 76 13.40 -0.22 20.34
CA LYS A 76 13.80 0.97 19.57
C LYS A 76 12.63 1.87 19.20
N PHE A 77 11.48 1.28 18.88
CA PHE A 77 10.29 2.04 18.51
C PHE A 77 9.68 2.78 19.71
N THR A 78 9.74 2.21 20.92
CA THR A 78 9.20 2.85 22.13
C THR A 78 10.07 4.00 22.66
N ASP A 79 11.36 4.03 22.29
CA ASP A 79 12.29 5.09 22.68
C ASP A 79 12.22 6.34 21.77
N SER A 80 11.41 6.30 20.70
CA SER A 80 11.23 7.38 19.72
C SER A 80 9.96 8.22 19.92
#